data_AF-A0A376L6U7-F1
#
_entry.id   AF-A0A376L6U7-F1
#
_cell.length_a   1.000
_cell.length_b   1.000
_cell.length_c   1.000
_cell.angle_alpha   90.00
_cell.angle_beta   90.00
_cell.angle_gamma   90.00
#
_symmetry.space_group_name_H-M   'P 1'
#
loop_
_entity.id
_entity.type
_entity.pdbx_description
1 polymer ?
#
loop_
_entity_poly.entity_id
_entity_poly.type
_entity_poly.pdbx_seq_one_letter_code
_entity_poly.pdbx_strand_id
1 'polypeptide(L)'
;MRQDIEASVIGGLLIGGLTPTASDVLATLDPEAFSIPLYRKAFEVIRKQARNRNLIDALMVAEACGRGAFHVNPDDQQKLPECRKPERICRNGRG
;
A
#
# COMPACT_ATOMS: atom_id res chain seq x y z
N MET A 1 11.90 -9.21 -7.03
CA MET A 1 11.62 -7.96 -7.77
C MET A 1 10.17 -7.80 -8.25
N ARG A 2 9.19 -8.67 -7.93
CA ARG A 2 7.75 -8.41 -8.19
C ARG A 2 6.98 -7.99 -6.94
N GLN A 3 7.46 -8.43 -5.77
CA GLN A 3 6.89 -8.12 -4.46
C GLN A 3 6.95 -6.62 -4.15
N ASP A 4 8.00 -5.91 -4.60
CA ASP A 4 8.12 -4.45 -4.43
C ASP A 4 7.00 -3.67 -5.14
N ILE A 5 6.55 -4.17 -6.29
CA ILE A 5 5.45 -3.57 -7.07
C ILE A 5 4.12 -3.87 -6.40
N GLU A 6 3.91 -5.13 -6.00
CA GLU A 6 2.72 -5.56 -5.25
C GLU A 6 2.56 -4.74 -3.95
N ALA A 7 3.66 -4.57 -3.21
CA ALA A 7 3.72 -3.76 -2.00
C ALA A 7 3.40 -2.29 -2.28
N SER A 8 3.91 -1.74 -3.40
CA SER A 8 3.63 -0.37 -3.81
C SER A 8 2.16 -0.14 -4.16
N VAL A 9 1.49 -1.12 -4.79
CA VAL A 9 0.05 -1.03 -5.09
C VAL A 9 -0.77 -1.02 -3.81
N ILE A 10 -0.49 -1.95 -2.89
CA ILE A 10 -1.17 -2.00 -1.59
C ILE A 10 -0.90 -0.73 -0.78
N GLY A 11 0.36 -0.30 -0.69
CA GLY A 11 0.75 0.94 -0.01
C GLY A 11 0.07 2.18 -0.61
N GLY A 12 -0.03 2.27 -1.94
CA GLY A 12 -0.71 3.35 -2.64
C GLY A 12 -2.21 3.39 -2.36
N LEU A 13 -2.87 2.24 -2.29
CA LEU A 13 -4.29 2.13 -1.91
C LEU A 13 -4.52 2.55 -0.45
N LEU A 14 -3.61 2.19 0.44
CA LEU A 14 -3.69 2.50 1.87
C LEU A 14 -3.40 3.98 2.16
N ILE A 15 -2.42 4.59 1.49
CA ILE A 15 -2.05 6.00 1.65
C ILE A 15 -3.03 6.92 0.93
N GLY A 16 -3.43 6.55 -0.31
CA GLY A 16 -4.32 7.36 -1.13
C GLY A 16 -5.78 7.29 -0.74
N GLY A 17 -6.19 6.26 0.02
CA GLY A 17 -7.58 6.04 0.40
C GLY A 17 -8.47 5.66 -0.79
N LEU A 18 -9.79 5.71 -0.58
CA LEU A 18 -10.75 5.40 -1.65
C LEU A 18 -10.85 6.55 -2.65
N THR A 19 -10.04 6.48 -3.69
CA THR A 19 -10.10 7.38 -4.85
C THR A 19 -10.82 6.69 -6.02
N PRO A 20 -11.36 7.44 -7.01
CA PRO A 20 -11.92 6.83 -8.22
C PRO A 20 -10.91 5.93 -8.94
N THR A 21 -9.63 6.32 -8.96
CA THR A 21 -8.54 5.50 -9.50
C THR A 21 -8.33 4.21 -8.69
N ALA A 22 -8.39 4.28 -7.35
CA ALA A 22 -8.32 3.08 -6.51
C ALA A 22 -9.48 2.13 -6.78
N SER A 23 -10.69 2.65 -6.99
CA SER A 23 -11.86 1.85 -7.33
C SER A 23 -11.71 1.15 -8.68
N ASP A 24 -11.16 1.83 -9.68
CA ASP A 24 -10.86 1.26 -10.99
C ASP A 24 -9.81 0.12 -10.90
N VAL A 25 -8.75 0.34 -10.12
CA VAL A 25 -7.74 -0.69 -9.84
C VAL A 25 -8.36 -1.91 -9.12
N LEU A 26 -9.25 -1.69 -8.16
CA LEU A 26 -9.96 -2.77 -7.46
C LEU A 26 -10.96 -3.53 -8.34
N ALA A 27 -11.43 -2.91 -9.42
CA ALA A 27 -12.32 -3.52 -10.41
C ALA A 27 -11.55 -4.29 -11.49
N THR A 28 -10.33 -3.86 -11.83
CA THR A 28 -9.51 -4.41 -12.90
C THR A 28 -8.50 -5.47 -12.43
N LEU A 29 -8.00 -5.38 -11.19
CA LEU A 29 -7.11 -6.38 -10.62
C LEU A 29 -7.86 -7.45 -9.83
N ASP A 30 -7.50 -8.71 -10.09
CA ASP A 30 -7.92 -9.84 -9.28
C ASP A 30 -6.98 -10.08 -8.09
N PRO A 31 -7.51 -10.57 -6.95
CA PRO A 31 -6.68 -10.93 -5.81
C PRO A 31 -5.70 -12.06 -6.15
N GLU A 32 -5.90 -12.82 -7.23
CA GLU A 32 -4.96 -13.85 -7.70
C GLU A 32 -3.71 -13.28 -8.37
N ALA A 33 -3.72 -11.99 -8.75
CA ALA A 33 -2.58 -11.32 -9.35
C ALA A 33 -1.42 -11.13 -8.37
N PHE A 34 -1.68 -11.21 -7.06
CA PHE A 34 -0.66 -11.10 -6.04
C PHE A 34 -0.03 -12.47 -5.74
N SER A 35 1.29 -12.53 -5.83
CA SER A 35 2.09 -13.72 -5.53
C SER A 35 2.14 -13.99 -4.03
N ILE A 36 2.06 -12.95 -3.19
CA ILE A 36 2.14 -13.08 -1.74
C ILE A 36 0.73 -13.23 -1.14
N PRO A 37 0.46 -14.30 -0.36
CA PRO A 37 -0.86 -14.53 0.24
C PRO A 37 -1.31 -13.42 1.20
N LEU A 38 -0.36 -12.75 1.86
CA LEU A 38 -0.61 -11.54 2.66
C LEU A 38 -1.26 -10.43 1.85
N TYR A 39 -0.72 -10.11 0.67
CA TYR A 39 -1.23 -9.06 -0.21
C TYR A 39 -2.55 -9.45 -0.85
N ARG A 40 -2.74 -10.72 -1.21
CA ARG A 40 -4.04 -11.25 -1.64
C ARG A 40 -5.13 -10.94 -0.61
N LYS A 41 -4.85 -11.27 0.66
CA LYS A 41 -5.78 -11.08 1.76
C LYS A 41 -6.03 -9.60 2.06
N ALA A 42 -4.97 -8.78 2.08
CA ALA A 42 -5.10 -7.33 2.26
C ALA A 42 -5.96 -6.71 1.15
N PHE A 43 -5.70 -7.05 -0.11
CA PHE A 43 -6.45 -6.56 -1.26
C PHE A 43 -7.92 -6.96 -1.22
N GLU A 44 -8.22 -8.20 -0.82
CA GLU A 44 -9.60 -8.68 -0.68
C GLU A 44 -10.37 -7.88 0.39
N VAL A 45 -9.72 -7.57 1.52
CA VAL A 45 -10.29 -6.73 2.57
C VAL A 45 -10.50 -5.30 2.05
N ILE A 46 -9.50 -4.71 1.39
CA ILE A 46 -9.61 -3.37 0.79
C ILE A 46 -10.80 -3.31 -0.17
N ARG A 47 -10.94 -4.30 -1.06
CA ARG A 47 -12.04 -4.39 -2.02
C ARG A 47 -13.40 -4.51 -1.34
N LYS A 48 -13.50 -5.30 -0.27
CA LYS A 48 -14.72 -5.41 0.56
C LYS A 48 -15.07 -4.09 1.24
N GLN A 49 -14.09 -3.40 1.82
CA GLN A 49 -14.29 -2.11 2.49
C GLN A 49 -14.71 -1.01 1.49
N ALA A 50 -14.04 -0.94 0.34
CA ALA A 50 -14.38 -0.02 -0.74
C ALA A 50 -15.83 -0.19 -1.22
N ARG A 51 -16.29 -1.43 -1.43
CA ARG A 51 -17.68 -1.71 -1.84
C ARG A 51 -18.70 -1.45 -0.74
N ASN A 52 -18.40 -1.86 0.49
CA ASN A 52 -19.41 -1.91 1.55
C ASN A 52 -19.50 -0.60 2.35
N ARG A 53 -18.39 0.15 2.47
CA ARG A 53 -18.28 1.35 3.30
C ARG A 53 -17.83 2.59 2.55
N ASN A 54 -17.49 2.46 1.27
CA ASN A 54 -16.91 3.55 0.48
C ASN A 54 -15.68 4.18 1.17
N LEU A 55 -14.87 3.35 1.84
CA LEU A 55 -13.69 3.77 2.60
C LEU A 55 -12.60 2.71 2.47
N ILE A 56 -11.35 3.16 2.39
CA ILE A 56 -10.17 2.30 2.57
C ILE A 56 -9.48 2.77 3.84
N ASP A 57 -9.45 1.89 4.84
CA ASP A 57 -8.83 2.17 6.13
C ASP A 57 -7.71 1.17 6.40
N ALA A 58 -6.49 1.69 6.55
CA ALA A 58 -5.31 0.85 6.71
C ALA A 58 -5.28 0.11 8.05
N LEU A 59 -5.87 0.69 9.09
CA LEU A 59 -5.94 0.08 10.40
C LEU A 59 -6.88 -1.14 10.36
N MET A 60 -8.06 -0.99 9.75
CA MET A 60 -8.99 -2.12 9.58
C MET A 60 -8.45 -3.23 8.70
N VAL A 61 -7.68 -2.89 7.66
CA VAL A 61 -7.01 -3.89 6.82
C VAL A 61 -5.96 -4.63 7.63
N ALA A 62 -5.17 -3.92 8.44
CA ALA A 62 -4.19 -4.52 9.34
C ALA A 62 -4.86 -5.43 10.38
N GLU A 63 -5.99 -5.02 10.97
CA GLU A 63 -6.76 -5.84 11.92
C GLU A 63 -7.34 -7.09 11.26
N ALA A 64 -8.00 -6.95 10.11
CA ALA A 64 -8.57 -8.10 9.38
C ALA A 64 -7.49 -9.09 8.89
N CYS A 65 -6.27 -8.60 8.72
CA CYS A 65 -5.13 -9.38 8.28
C CYS A 65 -4.23 -9.82 9.47
N GLY A 66 -4.52 -9.39 10.71
CA GLY A 66 -3.60 -9.48 11.84
C GLY A 66 -4.06 -10.34 13.03
N ARG A 67 -3.46 -11.53 13.14
CA ARG A 67 -2.76 -11.94 14.39
C ARG A 67 -1.42 -12.67 14.15
N GLY A 68 -0.91 -12.71 12.91
CA GLY A 68 0.38 -13.37 12.63
C GLY A 68 1.10 -12.93 11.35
N ALA A 69 0.59 -11.93 10.63
CA ALA A 69 1.05 -11.60 9.29
C ALA A 69 1.80 -10.25 9.19
N PHE A 70 1.68 -9.41 10.22
CA PHE A 70 2.45 -8.17 10.42
C PHE A 70 3.27 -8.23 11.72
N HIS A 71 3.81 -9.39 12.09
CA HIS A 71 5.05 -9.36 12.86
C HIS A 71 6.09 -8.75 11.94
N VAL A 72 6.21 -7.42 12.01
CA VAL A 72 7.41 -6.71 11.59
C VAL A 72 8.50 -7.30 12.48
N ASN A 73 9.29 -8.24 11.94
CA ASN A 73 10.59 -8.44 12.54
C ASN A 73 11.28 -7.08 12.44
N PRO A 74 11.93 -6.61 13.50
CA PRO A 74 12.64 -5.32 13.48
C PRO A 74 13.72 -5.23 12.40
N ASP A 75 13.98 -6.32 11.66
CA ASP A 75 14.90 -6.43 10.52
C ASP A 75 14.26 -6.08 9.15
N ASP A 76 12.93 -6.21 8.99
CA ASP A 76 12.23 -5.90 7.72
C ASP A 76 12.09 -4.38 7.44
N GLN A 77 12.62 -3.51 8.32
CA GLN A 77 12.72 -2.06 8.09
C GLN A 77 13.70 -1.73 6.93
N GLN A 78 14.55 -2.68 6.51
CA GLN A 78 15.62 -2.39 5.56
C GLN A 78 15.19 -2.63 4.11
N LYS A 79 14.28 -1.80 3.60
CA LYS A 79 14.31 -1.20 2.24
C LYS A 79 12.96 -0.53 1.96
N LEU A 80 12.62 0.53 2.69
CA LEU A 80 11.89 1.60 2.02
C LEU A 80 12.83 2.08 0.88
N PRO A 81 12.45 2.06 -0.40
CA PRO A 81 13.16 2.92 -1.34
C PRO A 81 12.99 4.33 -0.79
N GLU A 82 14.10 4.98 -0.42
CA GLU A 82 14.09 6.42 -0.17
C GLU A 82 13.25 7.04 -1.28
N CYS A 83 12.11 7.64 -0.90
CA CYS A 83 11.45 8.63 -1.73
C CYS A 83 12.58 9.55 -2.19
N ARG A 84 13.00 9.40 -3.45
CA ARG A 84 14.05 10.21 -4.05
C ARG A 84 13.56 11.63 -3.85
N LYS A 85 14.14 12.31 -2.86
CA LYS A 85 13.75 13.68 -2.50
C LYS A 85 13.73 14.46 -3.82
N PRO A 86 12.67 15.21 -4.16
CA PRO A 86 12.82 16.22 -5.19
C PRO A 86 13.99 17.09 -4.72
N GLU A 87 15.04 17.10 -5.52
CA GLU A 87 16.30 17.73 -5.23
C GLU A 87 16.02 19.17 -4.78
N ARG A 88 16.47 19.50 -3.57
CA ARG A 88 16.41 20.86 -3.03
C ARG A 88 17.10 21.79 -4.02
N ILE A 89 16.33 22.59 -4.76
CA ILE A 89 16.84 23.90 -5.19
C ILE A 89 16.63 24.84 -4.00
N CYS A 90 17.44 24.65 -2.96
CA CYS A 90 17.77 25.72 -2.03
C CYS A 90 19.03 26.38 -2.56
N ARG A 91 18.90 27.44 -3.37
CA ARG A 91 19.95 28.45 -3.50
C ARG A 91 19.34 29.81 -3.17
N ASN A 92 19.51 30.21 -1.92
CA ASN A 92 19.37 31.59 -1.50
C ASN A 92 20.77 32.14 -1.20
N GLY A 93 21.17 33.17 -1.94
CA GLY A 93 21.93 34.30 -1.40
C GLY A 93 23.47 34.28 -1.42
N ARG A 94 24.01 35.36 -2.00
CA ARG A 94 25.24 36.11 -1.67
C ARG A 94 26.59 35.62 -2.21
N GLY A 95 27.12 36.44 -3.11
CA GLY A 95 28.52 36.67 -3.48
C GLY A 95 28.55 37.96 -4.29
#